data_AF-A0A668AKD7-F1
#
_entry.id   AF-A0A668AKD7-F1
#
_cell.length_a   1.000
_cell.length_b   1.000
_cell.length_c   1.000
_cell.angle_alpha   90.00
_cell.angle_beta   90.00
_cell.angle_gamma   90.00
#
_symmetry.space_group_name_H-M   'P 1'
#
loop_
_entity.id
_entity.type
_entity.pdbx_description
1 polymer ?
#
loop_
_entity_poly.entity_id
_entity_poly.type
_entity_poly.pdbx_seq_one_letter_code
_entity_poly.pdbx_strand_id
1 'polypeptide(L)'
;MAHSARRDSPELPDFSVLKRLARDQLIYLLEQLPGKKDLFIEADLMSPLDRIANVSTLKQHEVDKLYKVEYKPVVSTSDQLCFLIRPRIQTVKWVCDVVNADKAAGKFKRYKIIFTPQKFYACETVLEEQGIFGDVSTDEWAFYLLPLDEDIINLELPEFFRDNFLEGDQRWVRTGGSALHLFHSIYGPFSKVYGIGRCSKMVYESWREQVKEGEQKARQAEVGTVFLIDRDVDFVTPLCSQVVYEGLVDDIFRIKCGCVEFGPDVTSSDKSIKVMLNSQDKVFNEIRNEHFSNVFGFLSQKARNLQTAYDKRRGMDIKQMKTFVSEELKGLKQEHRLLSLHIGASESMMKKKTKQDFQELLKTEHSLLEGFEIRECISFIEEHINRQVSMIESLRLLCLLSLTENGLLPKDYRSLKAQYLQSYGVDHLLTFANLKQLGLLVEQQPGETLTVMESKMGKLVNDKTAGKLTDAFSSLAKKSNFRALSRRLSLVPKSDEEYDLRVPRDMAYIFSGAYIPLSCKLIEQVLERDGWTGLEEVTRLLNGHEFAVTGSNGADLRPQSDAQRIILVMFLGGCTFSEISALRFLGRERGYKFIVLTTAITNSARLIEAMLDNHV
;
A
#
# COMPACT_ATOMS: atom_id res chain seq x y z
N MET A 1 16.65 17.61 -32.42
CA MET A 1 16.62 18.28 -31.10
C MET A 1 17.66 17.61 -30.24
N ALA A 2 18.52 18.37 -29.57
CA ALA A 2 19.63 17.82 -28.78
C ALA A 2 19.08 16.97 -27.63
N HIS A 3 19.43 15.68 -27.60
CA HIS A 3 19.29 14.86 -26.40
C HIS A 3 20.18 15.48 -25.32
N SER A 4 19.57 16.12 -24.31
CA SER A 4 20.29 16.46 -23.09
C SER A 4 20.87 15.15 -22.53
N ALA A 5 22.14 15.19 -22.13
CA ALA A 5 22.78 14.06 -21.47
C ALA A 5 21.91 13.64 -20.27
N ARG A 6 21.30 12.45 -20.33
CA ARG A 6 20.59 11.84 -19.19
C ARG A 6 21.61 11.77 -18.06
N ARG A 7 21.44 12.58 -17.01
CA ARG A 7 22.27 12.48 -15.82
C ARG A 7 21.97 11.17 -15.13
N ASP A 8 23.00 10.50 -14.63
CA ASP A 8 22.83 9.30 -13.83
C ASP A 8 21.91 9.59 -12.64
N SER A 9 20.99 8.66 -12.37
CA SER A 9 20.10 8.73 -11.23
C SER A 9 20.91 8.62 -9.94
N PRO A 10 20.56 9.37 -8.88
CA PRO A 10 21.30 9.32 -7.62
C PRO A 10 21.23 7.92 -6.97
N GLU A 11 22.17 7.62 -6.07
CA GLU A 11 22.13 6.43 -5.23
C GLU A 11 21.17 6.62 -4.05
N LEU A 12 20.50 5.56 -3.61
CA LEU A 12 19.58 5.60 -2.48
C LEU A 12 20.33 5.55 -1.14
N PRO A 13 19.78 6.17 -0.08
CA PRO A 13 20.31 6.02 1.29
C PRO A 13 20.34 4.57 1.76
N ASP A 14 21.29 4.24 2.65
CA ASP A 14 21.32 2.91 3.28
C ASP A 14 20.27 2.78 4.39
N PHE A 15 19.20 2.03 4.10
CA PHE A 15 18.13 1.75 5.06
C PHE A 15 18.45 0.63 6.07
N SER A 16 19.63 -0.02 6.01
CA SER A 16 20.02 -1.09 6.94
C SER A 16 20.03 -0.62 8.40
N VAL A 17 20.35 0.66 8.63
CA VAL A 17 20.37 1.28 9.96
C VAL A 17 19.00 1.26 10.65
N LEU A 18 17.91 1.36 9.90
CA LEU A 18 16.54 1.32 10.44
C LEU A 18 16.24 -0.03 11.07
N LYS A 19 16.64 -1.12 10.40
CA LYS A 19 16.46 -2.48 10.92
C LYS A 19 17.29 -2.70 12.17
N ARG A 20 18.53 -2.19 12.20
CA ARG A 20 19.41 -2.27 13.37
C ARG A 20 18.82 -1.52 14.55
N LEU A 21 18.37 -0.28 14.37
CA LEU A 21 17.74 0.53 15.42
C LEU A 21 16.51 -0.17 16.02
N ALA A 22 15.61 -0.67 15.16
CA ALA A 22 14.43 -1.41 15.61
C ALA A 22 14.82 -2.66 16.40
N ARG A 23 15.79 -3.43 15.92
CA ARG A 23 16.28 -4.65 16.59
C ARG A 23 16.90 -4.33 17.95
N ASP A 24 17.79 -3.35 18.00
CA ASP A 24 18.54 -3.03 19.21
C ASP A 24 17.60 -2.44 20.29
N GLN A 25 16.57 -1.67 19.90
CA GLN A 25 15.50 -1.25 20.82
C GLN A 25 14.68 -2.43 21.35
N LEU A 26 14.31 -3.39 20.49
CA LEU A 26 13.59 -4.58 20.93
C LEU A 26 14.40 -5.40 21.94
N ILE A 27 15.69 -5.60 21.64
CA ILE A 27 16.62 -6.31 22.53
C ILE A 27 16.66 -5.61 23.89
N TYR A 28 16.85 -4.29 23.91
CA TYR A 28 16.86 -3.51 25.14
C TYR A 28 15.58 -3.71 25.97
N LEU A 29 14.40 -3.69 25.33
CA LEU A 29 13.11 -3.90 26.00
C LEU A 29 12.96 -5.33 26.56
N LEU A 30 13.48 -6.33 25.87
CA LEU A 30 13.49 -7.72 26.34
C LEU A 30 14.45 -7.90 27.53
N GLU A 31 15.58 -7.20 27.55
CA GLU A 31 16.59 -7.27 28.62
C GLU A 31 16.16 -6.54 29.90
N GLN A 32 15.27 -5.54 29.81
CA GLN A 32 14.62 -4.92 30.98
C GLN A 32 13.76 -5.91 31.79
N LEU A 33 13.41 -7.06 31.23
CA LEU A 33 12.78 -8.18 31.93
C LEU A 33 13.82 -9.32 32.05
N PRO A 34 14.76 -9.28 33.01
CA PRO A 34 15.86 -10.24 33.07
C PRO A 34 15.39 -11.61 33.55
N GLY A 35 15.97 -12.67 32.97
CA GLY A 35 15.62 -14.06 33.18
C GLY A 35 14.85 -14.68 32.02
N LYS A 36 14.61 -16.00 32.10
CA LYS A 36 13.83 -16.73 31.08
C LYS A 36 12.39 -16.23 31.02
N LYS A 37 11.91 -15.94 29.82
CA LYS A 37 10.54 -15.47 29.55
C LYS A 37 9.90 -16.20 28.37
N ASP A 38 8.59 -16.32 28.42
CA ASP A 38 7.78 -16.74 27.27
C ASP A 38 7.26 -15.49 26.56
N LEU A 39 7.41 -15.44 25.23
CA LEU A 39 7.03 -14.28 24.41
C LEU A 39 5.78 -14.60 23.59
N PHE A 40 4.72 -13.82 23.80
CA PHE A 40 3.48 -13.87 23.04
C PHE A 40 3.49 -12.75 22.00
N ILE A 41 3.26 -13.07 20.74
CA ILE A 41 3.36 -12.14 19.61
C ILE A 41 2.03 -12.11 18.86
N GLU A 42 1.52 -10.91 18.61
CA GLU A 42 0.33 -10.74 17.78
C GLU A 42 0.56 -11.19 16.32
N ALA A 43 -0.47 -11.75 15.69
CA ALA A 43 -0.34 -12.47 14.41
C ALA A 43 0.19 -11.59 13.26
N ASP A 44 -0.15 -10.32 13.26
CA ASP A 44 0.29 -9.33 12.27
C ASP A 44 1.70 -8.81 12.54
N LEU A 45 2.21 -8.92 13.77
CA LEU A 45 3.59 -8.57 14.15
C LEU A 45 4.62 -9.68 13.89
N MET A 46 4.19 -10.93 13.72
CA MET A 46 5.11 -12.05 13.48
C MET A 46 5.98 -11.84 12.22
N SER A 47 5.36 -11.44 11.10
CA SER A 47 6.09 -11.25 9.83
C SER A 47 7.02 -10.02 9.85
N PRO A 48 6.61 -8.85 10.38
CA PRO A 48 7.52 -7.74 10.64
C PRO A 48 8.67 -8.11 11.59
N LEU A 49 8.41 -8.90 12.64
CA LEU A 49 9.44 -9.32 13.59
C LEU A 49 10.50 -10.22 12.92
N ASP A 50 10.09 -11.18 12.10
CA ASP A 50 11.00 -12.05 11.34
C ASP A 50 12.00 -11.25 10.47
N ARG A 51 11.64 -10.02 10.05
CA ARG A 51 12.49 -9.13 9.25
C ARG A 51 13.54 -8.40 10.07
N ILE A 52 13.38 -8.33 11.39
CA ILE A 52 14.19 -7.54 12.32
C ILE A 52 15.01 -8.43 13.26
N ALA A 53 14.36 -9.43 13.87
CA ALA A 53 14.96 -10.34 14.84
C ALA A 53 14.41 -11.75 14.64
N ASN A 54 15.26 -12.67 14.19
CA ASN A 54 14.87 -14.06 14.03
C ASN A 54 14.80 -14.77 15.40
N VAL A 55 14.25 -16.00 15.41
CA VAL A 55 14.11 -16.81 16.63
C VAL A 55 15.46 -17.00 17.35
N SER A 56 16.57 -17.13 16.62
CA SER A 56 17.88 -17.28 17.25
C SER A 56 18.32 -16.02 18.01
N THR A 57 18.05 -14.83 17.47
CA THR A 57 18.28 -13.56 18.17
C THR A 57 17.42 -13.46 19.41
N LEU A 58 16.12 -13.77 19.33
CA LEU A 58 15.22 -13.70 20.48
C LEU A 58 15.65 -14.66 21.61
N LYS A 59 16.06 -15.88 21.26
CA LYS A 59 16.58 -16.87 22.23
C LYS A 59 17.88 -16.43 22.92
N GLN A 60 18.72 -15.62 22.26
CA GLN A 60 19.92 -15.06 22.88
C GLN A 60 19.59 -14.10 24.03
N HIS A 61 18.41 -13.48 24.02
CA HIS A 61 17.93 -12.55 25.06
C HIS A 61 16.87 -13.19 25.97
N GLU A 62 17.08 -14.48 26.27
CA GLU A 62 16.34 -15.27 27.26
C GLU A 62 14.85 -15.50 26.96
N VAL A 63 14.45 -15.41 25.68
CA VAL A 63 13.13 -15.91 25.24
C VAL A 63 13.19 -17.43 25.11
N ASP A 64 12.45 -18.17 25.95
CA ASP A 64 12.43 -19.64 25.93
C ASP A 64 11.48 -20.15 24.84
N LYS A 65 10.20 -19.76 24.93
CA LYS A 65 9.15 -20.14 23.98
C LYS A 65 8.49 -18.92 23.36
N LEU A 66 8.08 -19.11 22.10
CA LEU A 66 7.32 -18.12 21.34
C LEU A 66 5.92 -18.65 21.10
N TYR A 67 4.94 -17.80 21.36
CA TYR A 67 3.53 -18.09 21.21
C TYR A 67 2.89 -17.04 20.29
N LYS A 68 1.95 -17.48 19.48
CA LYS A 68 1.03 -16.58 18.78
C LYS A 68 -0.11 -16.22 19.74
N VAL A 69 -0.53 -14.96 19.75
CA VAL A 69 -1.75 -14.55 20.47
C VAL A 69 -2.97 -15.17 19.79
N GLU A 70 -3.77 -15.94 20.54
CA GLU A 70 -4.97 -16.65 20.05
C GLU A 70 -6.24 -16.39 20.86
N TYR A 71 -6.23 -15.43 21.78
CA TYR A 71 -7.36 -15.13 22.68
C TYR A 71 -7.87 -16.34 23.51
N LYS A 72 -7.00 -17.31 23.76
CA LYS A 72 -7.27 -18.52 24.56
C LYS A 72 -6.58 -18.44 25.92
N PRO A 73 -7.02 -19.22 26.92
CA PRO A 73 -6.29 -19.36 28.18
C PRO A 73 -4.83 -19.78 27.94
N VAL A 74 -3.92 -19.15 28.67
CA VAL A 74 -2.47 -19.39 28.53
C VAL A 74 -2.02 -20.45 29.53
N VAL A 75 -1.38 -21.51 29.02
CA VAL A 75 -0.66 -22.50 29.84
C VAL A 75 0.83 -22.33 29.58
N SER A 76 1.49 -21.61 30.48
CA SER A 76 2.94 -21.41 30.46
C SER A 76 3.56 -21.86 31.78
N THR A 77 4.72 -22.51 31.67
CA THR A 77 5.58 -22.92 32.78
C THR A 77 6.59 -21.85 33.17
N SER A 78 6.65 -20.75 32.42
CA SER A 78 7.54 -19.62 32.70
C SER A 78 6.97 -18.76 33.82
N ASP A 79 7.84 -18.28 34.71
CA ASP A 79 7.51 -17.28 35.73
C ASP A 79 7.44 -15.86 35.15
N GLN A 80 7.78 -15.69 33.87
CA GLN A 80 7.76 -14.41 33.17
C GLN A 80 7.05 -14.54 31.83
N LEU A 81 6.02 -13.71 31.62
CA LEU A 81 5.28 -13.62 30.36
C LEU A 81 5.46 -12.22 29.76
N CYS A 82 5.90 -12.16 28.51
CA CYS A 82 6.07 -10.94 27.75
C CYS A 82 5.10 -10.95 26.57
N PHE A 83 4.35 -9.86 26.38
CA PHE A 83 3.37 -9.71 25.31
C PHE A 83 3.81 -8.61 24.36
N LEU A 84 4.13 -8.95 23.12
CA LEU A 84 4.41 -8.02 22.03
C LEU A 84 3.15 -7.85 21.18
N ILE A 85 2.46 -6.71 21.36
CA ILE A 85 1.11 -6.50 20.83
C ILE A 85 0.93 -5.09 20.25
N ARG A 86 -0.02 -4.95 19.32
CA ARG A 86 -0.63 -3.68 18.95
C ARG A 86 -1.50 -3.17 20.12
N PRO A 87 -1.69 -1.85 20.25
CA PRO A 87 -2.51 -1.25 21.31
C PRO A 87 -4.02 -1.42 21.05
N ARG A 88 -4.49 -2.67 20.95
CA ARG A 88 -5.89 -3.05 20.75
C ARG A 88 -6.56 -3.40 22.07
N ILE A 89 -7.71 -2.79 22.34
CA ILE A 89 -8.46 -2.98 23.59
C ILE A 89 -8.81 -4.46 23.82
N GLN A 90 -9.21 -5.19 22.78
CA GLN A 90 -9.53 -6.61 22.87
C GLN A 90 -8.32 -7.44 23.33
N THR A 91 -7.14 -7.18 22.76
CA THR A 91 -5.90 -7.86 23.12
C THR A 91 -5.48 -7.55 24.55
N VAL A 92 -5.59 -6.29 24.98
CA VAL A 92 -5.29 -5.90 26.37
C VAL A 92 -6.25 -6.56 27.35
N LYS A 93 -7.56 -6.60 27.06
CA LYS A 93 -8.55 -7.32 27.89
C LYS A 93 -8.20 -8.80 28.04
N TRP A 94 -7.78 -9.46 26.95
CA TRP A 94 -7.32 -10.84 27.02
C TRP A 94 -6.08 -11.00 27.90
N VAL A 95 -5.11 -10.08 27.84
CA VAL A 95 -3.97 -10.10 28.76
C VAL A 95 -4.45 -9.93 30.21
N CYS A 96 -5.44 -9.08 30.48
CA CYS A 96 -6.05 -8.96 31.80
C CYS A 96 -6.65 -10.29 32.28
N ASP A 97 -7.37 -11.00 31.41
CA ASP A 97 -7.96 -12.31 31.73
C ASP A 97 -6.88 -13.34 32.09
N VAL A 98 -5.74 -13.35 31.37
CA VAL A 98 -4.60 -14.21 31.66
C VAL A 98 -4.02 -13.92 33.05
N VAL A 99 -3.76 -12.65 33.37
CA VAL A 99 -3.20 -12.23 34.66
C VAL A 99 -4.15 -12.56 35.81
N ASN A 100 -5.45 -12.27 35.64
CA ASN A 100 -6.47 -12.53 36.65
C ASN A 100 -6.69 -14.03 36.88
N ALA A 101 -6.62 -14.86 35.83
CA ALA A 101 -6.68 -16.32 35.96
C ALA A 101 -5.48 -16.88 36.75
N ASP A 102 -4.26 -16.39 36.49
CA ASP A 102 -3.09 -16.79 37.26
C ASP A 102 -3.20 -16.34 38.73
N LYS A 103 -3.65 -15.11 38.99
CA LYS A 103 -3.95 -14.62 40.35
C LYS A 103 -4.97 -15.49 41.09
N ALA A 104 -6.09 -15.82 40.42
CA ALA A 104 -7.12 -16.69 40.99
C ALA A 104 -6.60 -18.11 41.30
N ALA A 105 -5.62 -18.59 40.53
CA ALA A 105 -4.92 -19.85 40.76
C ALA A 105 -3.77 -19.75 41.79
N GLY A 106 -3.55 -18.58 42.40
CA GLY A 106 -2.47 -18.35 43.36
C GLY A 106 -1.07 -18.32 42.74
N LYS A 107 -0.96 -18.08 41.43
CA LYS A 107 0.30 -17.99 40.69
C LYS A 107 0.71 -16.53 40.55
N PHE A 108 1.91 -16.21 41.04
CA PHE A 108 2.49 -14.87 40.93
C PHE A 108 3.64 -14.89 39.93
N LYS A 109 3.41 -14.32 38.75
CA LYS A 109 4.38 -14.20 37.66
C LYS A 109 4.72 -12.74 37.41
N ARG A 110 5.78 -12.48 36.66
CA ARG A 110 6.09 -11.16 36.11
C ARG A 110 5.47 -11.01 34.73
N TYR A 111 4.73 -9.94 34.53
CA TYR A 111 4.07 -9.64 33.25
C TYR A 111 4.64 -8.36 32.65
N LYS A 112 4.89 -8.40 31.34
CA LYS A 112 5.31 -7.23 30.56
C LYS A 112 4.51 -7.14 29.27
N ILE A 113 4.00 -5.95 28.96
CA ILE A 113 3.41 -5.62 27.66
C ILE A 113 4.35 -4.66 26.94
N ILE A 114 4.75 -5.02 25.74
CA ILE A 114 5.47 -4.17 24.79
C ILE A 114 4.47 -3.77 23.70
N PHE A 115 4.00 -2.53 23.75
CA PHE A 115 3.13 -1.97 22.74
C PHE A 115 3.94 -1.54 21.52
N THR A 116 3.43 -1.79 20.32
CA THR A 116 4.05 -1.30 19.09
C THR A 116 3.01 -0.73 18.12
N PRO A 117 3.28 0.43 17.48
CA PRO A 117 4.49 1.24 17.59
C PRO A 117 4.45 2.23 18.77
N GLN A 118 3.31 2.34 19.46
CA GLN A 118 3.08 3.21 20.62
C GLN A 118 2.00 2.60 21.52
N LYS A 119 1.94 3.05 22.77
CA LYS A 119 0.91 2.76 23.75
C LYS A 119 -0.20 3.80 23.64
N PHE A 120 -1.45 3.36 23.82
CA PHE A 120 -2.58 4.27 23.95
C PHE A 120 -3.05 4.36 25.38
N TYR A 121 -3.40 5.57 25.81
CA TYR A 121 -3.94 5.83 27.15
C TYR A 121 -5.17 4.94 27.46
N ALA A 122 -6.04 4.70 26.47
CA ALA A 122 -7.18 3.81 26.61
C ALA A 122 -6.79 2.37 27.01
N CYS A 123 -5.62 1.88 26.59
CA CYS A 123 -5.11 0.58 27.02
C CYS A 123 -4.69 0.60 28.49
N GLU A 124 -4.11 1.69 28.97
CA GLU A 124 -3.75 1.86 30.40
C GLU A 124 -5.00 1.91 31.27
N THR A 125 -6.02 2.65 30.85
CA THR A 125 -7.31 2.70 31.56
C THR A 125 -7.93 1.32 31.71
N VAL A 126 -7.84 0.46 30.68
CA VAL A 126 -8.32 -0.93 30.78
C VAL A 126 -7.53 -1.74 31.82
N LEU A 127 -6.21 -1.57 31.90
CA LEU A 127 -5.41 -2.24 32.92
C LEU A 127 -5.78 -1.77 34.34
N GLU A 128 -6.06 -0.47 34.51
CA GLU A 128 -6.52 0.12 35.78
C GLU A 128 -7.90 -0.39 36.18
N GLU A 129 -8.87 -0.35 35.26
CA GLU A 129 -10.25 -0.81 35.49
C GLU A 129 -10.32 -2.31 35.81
N GLN A 130 -9.43 -3.11 35.22
CA GLN A 130 -9.30 -4.55 35.52
C GLN A 130 -8.50 -4.84 36.80
N GLY A 131 -7.99 -3.81 37.48
CA GLY A 131 -7.27 -3.94 38.75
C GLY A 131 -5.90 -4.59 38.63
N ILE A 132 -5.28 -4.57 37.44
CA ILE A 132 -3.99 -5.20 37.16
C ILE A 132 -2.87 -4.25 36.73
N PHE A 133 -3.14 -2.93 36.70
CA PHE A 133 -2.16 -1.92 36.29
C PHE A 133 -0.83 -2.01 37.05
N GLY A 134 -0.87 -2.31 38.36
CA GLY A 134 0.32 -2.50 39.18
C GLY A 134 1.04 -3.84 39.00
N ASP A 135 0.40 -4.82 38.36
CA ASP A 135 0.95 -6.17 38.17
C ASP A 135 1.67 -6.32 36.83
N VAL A 136 1.46 -5.39 35.90
CA VAL A 136 1.96 -5.44 34.53
C VAL A 136 2.86 -4.25 34.24
N SER A 137 4.10 -4.53 33.85
CA SER A 137 4.99 -3.49 33.29
C SER A 137 4.62 -3.20 31.83
N THR A 138 4.64 -1.94 31.41
CA THR A 138 4.33 -1.54 30.02
C THR A 138 5.46 -0.72 29.43
N ASP A 139 5.80 -1.00 28.18
CA ASP A 139 6.79 -0.26 27.40
C ASP A 139 6.34 -0.09 25.95
N GLU A 140 6.99 0.81 25.22
CA GLU A 140 6.76 1.04 23.80
C GLU A 140 7.97 0.61 22.96
N TRP A 141 7.69 -0.18 21.92
CA TRP A 141 8.64 -0.42 20.85
C TRP A 141 8.28 0.42 19.63
N ALA A 142 8.99 1.55 19.49
CA ALA A 142 8.83 2.60 18.48
C ALA A 142 9.24 2.15 17.06
N PHE A 143 8.73 1.00 16.64
CA PHE A 143 9.04 0.38 15.37
C PHE A 143 8.11 0.92 14.28
N TYR A 144 8.56 2.01 13.65
CA TYR A 144 7.82 2.68 12.58
C TYR A 144 8.28 2.24 11.19
N LEU A 145 9.58 2.28 10.92
CA LEU A 145 10.10 2.18 9.55
C LEU A 145 10.68 0.78 9.30
N LEU A 146 9.94 -0.06 8.59
CA LEU A 146 10.43 -1.36 8.12
C LEU A 146 10.83 -1.30 6.63
N PRO A 147 12.14 -1.39 6.31
CA PRO A 147 12.58 -1.47 4.92
C PRO A 147 12.23 -2.86 4.33
N LEU A 148 11.30 -2.84 3.38
CA LEU A 148 10.88 -4.02 2.62
C LEU A 148 11.83 -4.32 1.46
N ASP A 149 12.35 -3.28 0.83
CA ASP A 149 13.29 -3.31 -0.30
C ASP A 149 14.24 -2.09 -0.26
N GLU A 150 15.04 -1.89 -1.31
CA GLU A 150 15.90 -0.71 -1.47
C GLU A 150 15.14 0.61 -1.50
N ASP A 151 13.90 0.63 -2.00
CA ASP A 151 13.09 1.84 -2.21
C ASP A 151 11.69 1.76 -1.57
N ILE A 152 11.44 0.76 -0.72
CA ILE A 152 10.13 0.56 -0.06
C ILE A 152 10.32 0.47 1.45
N ILE A 153 9.64 1.36 2.17
CA ILE A 153 9.54 1.37 3.63
C ILE A 153 8.06 1.28 4.02
N ASN A 154 7.74 0.42 4.98
CA ASN A 154 6.36 0.20 5.42
C ASN A 154 6.24 0.39 6.93
N LEU A 155 5.10 0.91 7.39
CA LEU A 155 4.74 0.95 8.82
C LEU A 155 4.11 -0.37 9.31
N GLU A 156 3.63 -1.21 8.37
CA GLU A 156 2.92 -2.46 8.66
C GLU A 156 1.70 -2.24 9.59
N LEU A 157 0.94 -1.17 9.32
CA LEU A 157 -0.28 -0.76 10.03
C LEU A 157 -1.51 -0.90 9.10
N PRO A 158 -2.00 -2.13 8.84
CA PRO A 158 -3.13 -2.35 7.96
C PRO A 158 -4.44 -1.70 8.45
N GLU A 159 -4.62 -1.53 9.77
CA GLU A 159 -5.80 -0.86 10.35
C GLU A 159 -5.85 0.65 10.09
N PHE A 160 -4.71 1.28 9.75
CA PHE A 160 -4.61 2.73 9.57
C PHE A 160 -5.69 3.28 8.64
N PHE A 161 -5.93 2.58 7.52
CA PHE A 161 -6.91 3.04 6.53
C PHE A 161 -8.31 3.12 7.12
N ARG A 162 -8.77 2.04 7.76
CA ARG A 162 -10.11 1.97 8.35
C ARG A 162 -10.24 2.97 9.50
N ASP A 163 -9.30 2.94 10.44
CA ASP A 163 -9.31 3.81 11.62
C ASP A 163 -9.41 5.28 11.20
N ASN A 164 -8.48 5.75 10.36
CA ASN A 164 -8.37 7.16 10.03
C ASN A 164 -9.46 7.65 9.05
N PHE A 165 -9.74 6.89 7.98
CA PHE A 165 -10.61 7.38 6.91
C PHE A 165 -12.07 6.96 7.11
N LEU A 166 -12.33 5.73 7.55
CA LEU A 166 -13.70 5.27 7.77
C LEU A 166 -14.22 5.73 9.13
N GLU A 167 -13.50 5.40 10.21
CA GLU A 167 -13.97 5.62 11.59
C GLU A 167 -13.68 7.04 12.09
N GLY A 168 -12.80 7.77 11.40
CA GLY A 168 -12.38 9.12 11.80
C GLY A 168 -11.45 9.13 13.02
N ASP A 169 -10.90 7.98 13.40
CA ASP A 169 -9.93 7.80 14.47
C ASP A 169 -8.52 8.21 14.01
N GLN A 170 -8.11 9.39 14.46
CA GLN A 170 -6.85 10.03 14.09
C GLN A 170 -5.68 9.64 15.01
N ARG A 171 -5.82 8.62 15.87
CA ARG A 171 -4.78 8.19 16.82
C ARG A 171 -3.42 7.89 16.19
N TRP A 172 -3.41 7.50 14.91
CA TRP A 172 -2.19 7.16 14.17
C TRP A 172 -1.47 8.36 13.54
N VAL A 173 -2.01 9.57 13.62
CA VAL A 173 -1.36 10.79 13.10
C VAL A 173 0.00 11.01 13.74
N ARG A 174 0.10 10.84 15.06
CA ARG A 174 1.39 10.94 15.78
C ARG A 174 2.39 9.91 15.26
N THR A 175 1.96 8.68 15.00
CA THR A 175 2.81 7.62 14.43
C THR A 175 3.36 8.02 13.06
N GLY A 176 2.54 8.58 12.18
CA GLY A 176 3.00 9.10 10.89
C GLY A 176 4.01 10.24 11.05
N GLY A 177 3.75 11.17 11.98
CA GLY A 177 4.67 12.25 12.32
C GLY A 177 6.01 11.75 12.88
N SER A 178 5.97 10.77 13.77
CA SER A 178 7.15 10.13 14.38
C SER A 178 7.97 9.35 13.35
N ALA A 179 7.32 8.71 12.38
CA ALA A 179 7.99 8.03 11.26
C ALA A 179 8.79 9.03 10.42
N LEU A 180 8.19 10.18 10.06
CA LEU A 180 8.88 11.27 9.37
C LEU A 180 9.99 11.88 10.23
N HIS A 181 9.76 12.03 11.53
CA HIS A 181 10.75 12.59 12.47
C HIS A 181 11.98 11.68 12.59
N LEU A 182 11.78 10.36 12.71
CA LEU A 182 12.86 9.38 12.72
C LEU A 182 13.63 9.39 11.40
N PHE A 183 12.91 9.43 10.27
CA PHE A 183 13.52 9.49 8.95
C PHE A 183 14.38 10.77 8.79
N HIS A 184 13.82 11.93 9.13
CA HIS A 184 14.53 13.22 9.15
C HIS A 184 15.78 13.19 10.04
N SER A 185 15.67 12.60 11.23
CA SER A 185 16.78 12.56 12.19
C SER A 185 17.96 11.72 11.71
N ILE A 186 17.69 10.71 10.86
CA ILE A 186 18.72 9.82 10.31
C ILE A 186 19.27 10.37 8.99
N TYR A 187 18.41 10.75 8.04
CA TYR A 187 18.80 11.10 6.66
C TYR A 187 18.86 12.61 6.38
N GLY A 188 18.70 13.43 7.42
CA GLY A 188 18.81 14.88 7.34
C GLY A 188 17.50 15.60 6.96
N PRO A 189 17.55 16.94 6.85
CA PRO A 189 16.37 17.77 6.71
C PRO A 189 15.77 17.73 5.31
N PHE A 190 14.45 17.88 5.23
CA PHE A 190 13.74 17.99 3.96
C PHE A 190 13.83 19.41 3.42
N SER A 191 14.14 19.54 2.13
CA SER A 191 14.22 20.84 1.44
C SER A 191 12.84 21.31 0.98
N LYS A 192 12.00 20.39 0.49
CA LYS A 192 10.65 20.67 0.02
C LYS A 192 9.69 19.60 0.52
N VAL A 193 8.55 20.03 1.04
CA VAL A 193 7.47 19.14 1.45
C VAL A 193 6.20 19.56 0.73
N TYR A 194 5.65 18.65 -0.06
CA TYR A 194 4.35 18.77 -0.69
C TYR A 194 3.39 17.81 -0.01
N GLY A 195 2.12 18.19 0.07
CA GLY A 195 1.10 17.21 0.44
C GLY A 195 -0.28 17.60 -0.01
N ILE A 196 -1.16 16.60 -0.03
CA ILE A 196 -2.58 16.73 -0.36
C ILE A 196 -3.38 15.74 0.49
N GLY A 197 -4.44 16.26 1.11
CA GLY A 197 -5.27 15.50 2.05
C GLY A 197 -5.15 16.00 3.50
N ARG A 198 -6.21 15.75 4.27
CA ARG A 198 -6.35 16.23 5.64
C ARG A 198 -5.44 15.48 6.60
N CYS A 199 -5.34 14.15 6.49
CA CYS A 199 -4.45 13.34 7.30
C CYS A 199 -2.99 13.70 7.00
N SER A 200 -2.62 13.88 5.74
CA SER A 200 -1.31 14.37 5.28
C SER A 200 -0.93 15.68 5.96
N LYS A 201 -1.85 16.64 6.01
CA LYS A 201 -1.61 17.92 6.69
C LYS A 201 -1.42 17.74 8.20
N MET A 202 -2.20 16.88 8.84
CA MET A 202 -2.07 16.60 10.27
C MET A 202 -0.74 15.89 10.61
N VAL A 203 -0.34 14.91 9.79
CA VAL A 203 0.93 14.19 9.92
C VAL A 203 2.11 15.15 9.74
N TYR A 204 2.02 16.06 8.76
CA TYR A 204 3.01 17.12 8.58
C TYR A 204 3.14 18.02 9.81
N GLU A 205 2.04 18.52 10.38
CA GLU A 205 2.09 19.38 11.57
C GLU A 205 2.61 18.61 12.79
N SER A 206 2.24 17.33 12.95
CA SER A 206 2.77 16.47 14.01
C SER A 206 4.29 16.28 13.91
N TRP A 207 4.80 16.01 12.71
CA TRP A 207 6.24 15.93 12.44
C TRP A 207 6.93 17.27 12.73
N ARG A 208 6.37 18.37 12.24
CA ARG A 208 6.92 19.72 12.40
C ARG A 208 7.05 20.09 13.88
N GLU A 209 6.07 19.75 14.70
CA GLU A 209 6.12 20.04 16.14
C GLU A 209 7.23 19.24 16.83
N GLN A 210 7.34 17.94 16.54
CA GLN A 210 8.43 17.09 17.06
C GLN A 210 9.82 17.60 16.66
N VAL A 211 9.97 18.16 15.46
CA VAL A 211 11.25 18.75 15.01
C VAL A 211 11.58 20.07 15.74
N LYS A 212 10.59 20.84 16.19
CA LYS A 212 10.84 22.06 16.99
C LYS A 212 11.25 21.74 18.42
N GLU A 213 10.68 20.69 19.00
CA GLU A 213 10.96 20.24 20.37
C GLU A 213 12.33 19.55 20.48
N GLY A 214 12.83 18.95 19.39
CA GLY A 214 14.08 18.19 19.36
C GLY A 214 15.34 19.03 19.11
N GLU A 215 16.50 18.53 19.58
CA GLU A 215 17.81 19.09 19.23
C GLU A 215 18.14 18.85 17.75
N GLN A 216 18.35 19.93 16.99
CA GLN A 216 18.75 19.83 15.59
C GLN A 216 20.25 19.60 15.47
N LYS A 217 20.65 18.36 15.16
CA LYS A 217 22.02 18.08 14.69
C LYS A 217 22.13 18.49 13.22
N ALA A 218 23.15 19.29 12.90
CA ALA A 218 23.45 19.63 11.51
C ALA A 218 23.83 18.36 10.73
N ARG A 219 22.92 17.86 9.91
CA ARG A 219 23.13 16.77 8.95
C ARG A 219 22.89 17.27 7.54
N GLN A 220 23.64 16.74 6.59
CA GLN A 220 23.39 16.96 5.18
C GLN A 220 22.13 16.19 4.77
N ALA A 221 21.28 16.81 3.95
CA ALA A 221 20.10 16.15 3.42
C ALA A 221 20.49 15.07 2.41
N GLU A 222 20.06 13.84 2.63
CA GLU A 222 20.12 12.76 1.65
C GLU A 222 18.81 12.66 0.84
N VAL A 223 17.69 13.12 1.40
CA VAL A 223 16.39 13.18 0.72
C VAL A 223 15.86 14.61 0.73
N GLY A 224 15.77 15.22 -0.44
CA GLY A 224 15.43 16.63 -0.58
C GLY A 224 13.94 16.91 -0.64
N THR A 225 13.17 16.05 -1.32
CA THR A 225 11.74 16.30 -1.60
C THR A 225 10.88 15.23 -0.96
N VAL A 226 9.81 15.65 -0.28
CA VAL A 226 8.82 14.76 0.35
C VAL A 226 7.42 15.04 -0.19
N PHE A 227 6.66 14.00 -0.50
CA PHE A 227 5.23 14.04 -0.79
C PHE A 227 4.45 13.31 0.30
N LEU A 228 3.42 13.92 0.87
CA LEU A 228 2.43 13.26 1.73
C LEU A 228 1.09 13.18 0.99
N ILE A 229 0.57 11.97 0.78
CA ILE A 229 -0.66 11.75 0.01
C ILE A 229 -1.61 10.85 0.79
N ASP A 230 -2.82 11.35 1.01
CA ASP A 230 -3.91 10.54 1.59
C ASP A 230 -4.52 9.60 0.55
N ARG A 231 -4.90 8.39 0.98
CA ARG A 231 -5.52 7.41 0.08
C ARG A 231 -6.86 7.88 -0.47
N ASP A 232 -7.62 8.67 0.30
CA ASP A 232 -8.93 9.20 -0.11
C ASP A 232 -8.85 10.30 -1.19
N VAL A 233 -7.64 10.74 -1.55
CA VAL A 233 -7.39 11.56 -2.75
C VAL A 233 -7.55 10.74 -4.03
N ASP A 234 -7.31 9.43 -3.98
CA ASP A 234 -7.39 8.56 -5.15
C ASP A 234 -7.84 7.15 -4.76
N PHE A 235 -9.14 6.92 -4.73
CA PHE A 235 -9.69 5.56 -4.55
C PHE A 235 -9.72 4.73 -5.83
N VAL A 236 -9.60 5.35 -7.00
CA VAL A 236 -9.75 4.65 -8.28
C VAL A 236 -8.59 3.71 -8.50
N THR A 237 -7.36 4.21 -8.35
CA THR A 237 -6.13 3.41 -8.55
C THR A 237 -6.11 2.09 -7.78
N PRO A 238 -6.36 2.04 -6.45
CA PRO A 238 -6.34 0.78 -5.71
C PRO A 238 -7.52 -0.14 -6.04
N LEU A 239 -8.60 0.35 -6.66
CA LEU A 239 -9.71 -0.48 -7.11
C LEU A 239 -9.45 -1.14 -8.47
N CYS A 240 -8.50 -0.64 -9.25
CA CYS A 240 -8.11 -1.23 -10.54
C CYS A 240 -7.35 -2.55 -10.35
N SER A 241 -7.51 -3.45 -11.31
CA SER A 241 -6.79 -4.73 -11.38
C SER A 241 -5.32 -4.46 -11.69
N GLN A 242 -4.41 -4.98 -10.87
CA GLN A 242 -2.99 -4.82 -11.12
C GLN A 242 -2.56 -5.76 -12.26
N VAL A 243 -1.81 -5.27 -13.24
CA VAL A 243 -1.33 -6.08 -14.38
C VAL A 243 0.20 -6.10 -14.55
N VAL A 244 0.93 -5.46 -13.64
CA VAL A 244 2.38 -5.67 -13.48
C VAL A 244 2.67 -6.94 -12.68
N TYR A 245 3.82 -7.59 -12.90
CA TYR A 245 4.14 -8.88 -12.29
C TYR A 245 3.99 -8.89 -10.76
N GLU A 246 4.62 -7.95 -10.06
CA GLU A 246 4.59 -7.91 -8.59
C GLU A 246 3.18 -7.64 -8.05
N GLY A 247 2.41 -6.78 -8.74
CA GLY A 247 1.00 -6.53 -8.42
C GLY A 247 0.12 -7.76 -8.60
N LEU A 248 0.31 -8.53 -9.68
CA LEU A 248 -0.41 -9.79 -9.88
C LEU A 248 -0.02 -10.87 -8.87
N VAL A 249 1.26 -10.93 -8.48
CA VAL A 249 1.70 -11.82 -7.41
C VAL A 249 0.98 -11.47 -6.11
N ASP A 250 0.82 -10.18 -5.81
CA ASP A 250 0.07 -9.72 -4.64
C ASP A 250 -1.43 -10.04 -4.72
N ASP A 251 -2.07 -9.80 -5.86
CA ASP A 251 -3.50 -10.07 -6.04
C ASP A 251 -3.83 -11.57 -5.96
N ILE A 252 -2.93 -12.45 -6.43
CA ILE A 252 -3.16 -13.90 -6.49
C ILE A 252 -2.64 -14.65 -5.26
N PHE A 253 -1.48 -14.28 -4.73
CA PHE A 253 -0.78 -15.02 -3.67
C PHE A 253 -0.66 -14.25 -2.36
N ARG A 254 -1.05 -12.96 -2.32
CA ARG A 254 -0.94 -12.05 -1.18
C ARG A 254 0.49 -11.90 -0.65
N ILE A 255 1.14 -10.80 -1.02
CA ILE A 255 2.43 -10.43 -0.43
C ILE A 255 2.18 -9.90 0.99
N LYS A 256 2.96 -10.40 1.96
CA LYS A 256 2.96 -9.93 3.36
C LYS A 256 4.40 -9.63 3.80
N CYS A 257 4.67 -8.40 4.20
CA CYS A 257 5.99 -7.92 4.63
C CYS A 257 7.12 -8.27 3.63
N GLY A 258 6.87 -8.09 2.33
CA GLY A 258 7.81 -8.42 1.24
C GLY A 258 8.09 -9.93 1.08
N CYS A 259 7.22 -10.79 1.62
CA CYS A 259 7.27 -12.24 1.43
C CYS A 259 6.01 -12.74 0.73
N VAL A 260 6.16 -13.82 -0.02
CA VAL A 260 5.04 -14.59 -0.57
C VAL A 260 5.22 -16.06 -0.22
N GLU A 261 4.12 -16.77 0.01
CA GLU A 261 4.13 -18.22 0.22
C GLU A 261 3.57 -18.92 -1.02
N PHE A 262 4.43 -19.60 -1.76
CA PHE A 262 4.04 -20.36 -2.94
C PHE A 262 3.64 -21.77 -2.55
N GLY A 263 2.39 -22.12 -2.82
CA GLY A 263 1.84 -23.47 -2.60
C GLY A 263 2.11 -24.46 -3.73
N PRO A 264 1.49 -25.65 -3.68
CA PRO A 264 1.71 -26.74 -4.64
C PRO A 264 1.47 -26.34 -6.11
N ASP A 265 0.54 -25.42 -6.37
CA ASP A 265 0.24 -24.90 -7.72
C ASP A 265 1.45 -24.24 -8.41
N VAL A 266 2.45 -23.81 -7.63
CA VAL A 266 3.67 -23.15 -8.10
C VAL A 266 4.88 -24.05 -7.89
N THR A 267 4.97 -24.71 -6.74
CA THR A 267 6.16 -25.51 -6.39
C THR A 267 6.17 -26.89 -7.05
N SER A 268 5.04 -27.35 -7.58
CA SER A 268 4.85 -28.73 -8.08
C SER A 268 5.19 -29.79 -7.04
N SER A 269 5.05 -29.46 -5.75
CA SER A 269 5.32 -30.33 -4.61
C SER A 269 4.32 -30.07 -3.48
N ASP A 270 4.12 -31.02 -2.58
CA ASP A 270 3.18 -30.87 -1.45
C ASP A 270 3.63 -29.83 -0.41
N LYS A 271 4.85 -29.26 -0.57
CA LYS A 271 5.40 -28.27 0.35
C LYS A 271 5.23 -26.87 -0.19
N SER A 272 4.74 -25.98 0.66
CA SER A 272 4.80 -24.54 0.40
C SER A 272 6.22 -24.02 0.61
N ILE A 273 6.58 -22.99 -0.16
CA ILE A 273 7.88 -22.34 -0.07
C ILE A 273 7.65 -20.84 0.14
N LYS A 274 8.10 -20.33 1.28
CA LYS A 274 8.17 -18.89 1.55
C LYS A 274 9.35 -18.27 0.80
N VAL A 275 9.08 -17.24 0.01
CA VAL A 275 10.07 -16.52 -0.80
C VAL A 275 10.08 -15.04 -0.41
N MET A 276 11.27 -14.48 -0.27
CA MET A 276 11.47 -13.04 -0.10
C MET A 276 11.48 -12.39 -1.48
N LEU A 277 10.60 -11.42 -1.69
CA LEU A 277 10.52 -10.66 -2.93
C LEU A 277 11.22 -9.31 -2.74
N ASN A 278 12.43 -9.18 -3.28
CA ASN A 278 13.20 -7.94 -3.25
C ASN A 278 14.23 -7.89 -4.39
N SER A 279 14.92 -6.76 -4.49
CA SER A 279 15.98 -6.47 -5.47
C SER A 279 17.17 -7.46 -5.46
N GLN A 280 17.39 -8.24 -4.40
CA GLN A 280 18.49 -9.22 -4.34
C GLN A 280 18.23 -10.45 -5.21
N ASP A 281 16.95 -10.75 -5.47
CA ASP A 281 16.57 -11.71 -6.50
C ASP A 281 16.67 -11.05 -7.87
N LYS A 282 17.73 -11.42 -8.61
CA LYS A 282 18.02 -10.87 -9.94
C LYS A 282 16.89 -11.12 -10.94
N VAL A 283 16.21 -12.27 -10.85
CA VAL A 283 15.10 -12.60 -11.77
C VAL A 283 13.90 -11.72 -11.42
N PHE A 284 13.55 -11.65 -10.14
CA PHE A 284 12.44 -10.82 -9.68
C PHE A 284 12.65 -9.33 -10.00
N ASN A 285 13.87 -8.81 -9.77
CA ASN A 285 14.20 -7.42 -10.02
C ASN A 285 13.99 -7.00 -11.49
N GLU A 286 14.23 -7.92 -12.43
CA GLU A 286 14.05 -7.68 -13.87
C GLU A 286 12.58 -7.73 -14.31
N ILE A 287 11.72 -8.51 -13.64
CA ILE A 287 10.33 -8.73 -14.08
C ILE A 287 9.27 -7.99 -13.26
N ARG A 288 9.56 -7.60 -12.02
CA ARG A 288 8.55 -7.11 -11.05
C ARG A 288 7.71 -5.92 -11.53
N ASN A 289 8.34 -5.01 -12.27
CA ASN A 289 7.70 -3.78 -12.78
C ASN A 289 7.20 -3.94 -14.21
N GLU A 290 7.40 -5.11 -14.84
CA GLU A 290 7.01 -5.35 -16.22
C GLU A 290 5.52 -5.68 -16.32
N HIS A 291 4.91 -5.24 -17.42
CA HIS A 291 3.56 -5.69 -17.75
C HIS A 291 3.56 -7.21 -17.96
N PHE A 292 2.58 -7.89 -17.38
CA PHE A 292 2.58 -9.36 -17.31
C PHE A 292 2.65 -10.06 -18.67
N SER A 293 2.09 -9.45 -19.73
CA SER A 293 2.18 -9.96 -21.11
C SER A 293 3.61 -10.20 -21.58
N ASN A 294 4.58 -9.45 -21.04
CA ASN A 294 5.98 -9.51 -21.47
C ASN A 294 6.83 -10.47 -20.62
N VAL A 295 6.34 -10.83 -19.43
CA VAL A 295 7.10 -11.58 -18.42
C VAL A 295 7.45 -13.00 -18.89
N PHE A 296 6.49 -13.72 -19.48
CA PHE A 296 6.71 -15.12 -19.86
C PHE A 296 7.81 -15.27 -20.93
N GLY A 297 7.83 -14.37 -21.92
CA GLY A 297 8.87 -14.32 -22.94
C GLY A 297 10.25 -14.07 -22.33
N PHE A 298 10.32 -13.15 -21.36
CA PHE A 298 11.54 -12.86 -20.62
C PHE A 298 12.06 -14.06 -19.82
N LEU A 299 11.18 -14.70 -19.03
CA LEU A 299 11.53 -15.88 -18.22
C LEU A 299 12.01 -17.04 -19.09
N SER A 300 11.36 -17.26 -20.24
CA SER A 300 11.76 -18.29 -21.20
C SER A 300 13.16 -18.04 -21.76
N GLN A 301 13.48 -16.79 -22.10
CA GLN A 301 14.82 -16.43 -22.58
C GLN A 301 15.86 -16.57 -21.47
N LYS A 302 15.55 -16.11 -20.24
CA LYS A 302 16.43 -16.23 -19.08
C LYS A 302 16.74 -17.71 -18.77
N ALA A 303 15.76 -18.61 -18.88
CA ALA A 303 15.94 -20.04 -18.70
C ALA A 303 16.94 -20.64 -19.69
N ARG A 304 16.85 -20.29 -20.98
CA ARG A 304 17.82 -20.74 -22.00
C ARG A 304 19.24 -20.24 -21.73
N ASN A 305 19.37 -18.97 -21.34
CA ASN A 305 20.66 -18.37 -21.00
C ASN A 305 21.30 -19.06 -19.79
N LEU A 306 20.49 -19.35 -18.77
CA LEU A 306 20.94 -19.98 -17.53
C LEU A 306 21.31 -21.44 -17.75
N GLN A 307 20.56 -22.18 -18.57
CA GLN A 307 20.92 -23.52 -19.01
C GLN A 307 22.27 -23.54 -19.76
N THR A 308 22.49 -22.58 -20.67
CA THR A 308 23.78 -22.42 -21.37
C THR A 308 24.92 -22.16 -20.39
N ALA A 309 24.72 -21.35 -19.36
CA ALA A 309 25.72 -21.11 -18.31
C ALA A 309 26.03 -22.38 -17.50
N TYR A 310 25.04 -23.22 -17.22
CA TYR A 310 25.24 -24.52 -16.58
C TYR A 310 26.03 -25.49 -17.45
N ASP A 311 25.77 -25.50 -18.76
CA ASP A 311 26.41 -26.43 -19.69
C ASP A 311 27.90 -26.11 -19.93
N LYS A 312 28.36 -24.89 -19.59
CA LYS A 312 29.79 -24.53 -19.59
C LYS A 312 30.66 -25.46 -18.72
N ARG A 313 30.07 -26.14 -17.72
CA ARG A 313 30.77 -27.15 -16.91
C ARG A 313 31.31 -28.32 -17.75
N ARG A 314 30.74 -28.57 -18.93
CA ARG A 314 31.17 -29.61 -19.86
C ARG A 314 32.39 -29.10 -20.62
N GLY A 315 33.57 -29.63 -20.29
CA GLY A 315 34.83 -29.30 -20.99
C GLY A 315 35.77 -28.37 -20.22
N MET A 316 35.49 -28.05 -18.95
CA MET A 316 36.43 -27.33 -18.08
C MET A 316 37.59 -28.22 -17.64
N ASP A 317 38.79 -27.64 -17.53
CA ASP A 317 39.91 -28.30 -16.84
C ASP A 317 39.69 -28.33 -15.31
N ILE A 318 40.54 -29.06 -14.59
CA ILE A 318 40.40 -29.25 -13.13
C ILE A 318 40.48 -27.92 -12.35
N LYS A 319 41.30 -26.97 -12.81
CA LYS A 319 41.49 -25.68 -12.14
C LYS A 319 40.25 -24.79 -12.37
N GLN A 320 39.75 -24.75 -13.59
CA GLN A 320 38.53 -24.06 -13.98
C GLN A 320 37.30 -24.65 -13.28
N MET A 321 37.22 -25.98 -13.18
CA MET A 321 36.15 -26.66 -12.46
C MET A 321 36.15 -26.29 -10.96
N LYS A 322 37.34 -26.22 -10.34
CA LYS A 322 37.46 -25.79 -8.95
C LYS A 322 36.92 -24.37 -8.77
N THR A 323 37.35 -23.43 -9.60
CA THR A 323 36.88 -22.04 -9.59
C THR A 323 35.36 -21.94 -9.81
N PHE A 324 34.83 -22.64 -10.82
CA PHE A 324 33.40 -22.67 -11.11
C PHE A 324 32.56 -23.18 -9.94
N VAL A 325 32.99 -24.27 -9.30
CA VAL A 325 32.30 -24.85 -8.14
C VAL A 325 32.38 -23.93 -6.93
N SER A 326 33.52 -23.27 -6.69
CA SER A 326 33.69 -22.40 -5.53
C SER A 326 33.02 -21.03 -5.67
N GLU A 327 32.97 -20.46 -6.87
CA GLU A 327 32.61 -19.06 -7.08
C GLU A 327 31.27 -18.87 -7.80
N GLU A 328 30.93 -19.72 -8.78
CA GLU A 328 29.78 -19.49 -9.68
C GLU A 328 28.57 -20.40 -9.38
N LEU A 329 28.82 -21.69 -9.10
CA LEU A 329 27.76 -22.71 -9.04
C LEU A 329 26.69 -22.42 -7.98
N LYS A 330 27.07 -21.86 -6.84
CA LYS A 330 26.12 -21.53 -5.76
C LYS A 330 25.12 -20.46 -6.22
N GLY A 331 25.61 -19.40 -6.87
CA GLY A 331 24.77 -18.33 -7.41
C GLY A 331 23.84 -18.85 -8.50
N LEU A 332 24.39 -19.64 -9.44
CA LEU A 332 23.61 -20.25 -10.52
C LEU A 332 22.52 -21.21 -10.00
N LYS A 333 22.76 -21.95 -8.92
CA LYS A 333 21.75 -22.81 -8.27
C LYS A 333 20.62 -22.00 -7.66
N GLN A 334 20.96 -20.91 -6.98
CA GLN A 334 19.96 -20.03 -6.39
C GLN A 334 19.11 -19.36 -7.47
N GLU A 335 19.74 -18.81 -8.51
CA GLU A 335 19.03 -18.16 -9.61
C GLU A 335 18.14 -19.15 -10.38
N HIS A 336 18.62 -20.38 -10.64
CA HIS A 336 17.79 -21.43 -11.23
C HIS A 336 16.55 -21.75 -10.39
N ARG A 337 16.71 -21.86 -9.06
CA ARG A 337 15.60 -22.15 -8.14
C ARG A 337 14.56 -21.03 -8.18
N LEU A 338 14.99 -19.77 -8.08
CA LEU A 338 14.09 -18.61 -8.08
C LEU A 338 13.39 -18.45 -9.43
N LEU A 339 14.13 -18.62 -10.54
CA LEU A 339 13.56 -18.65 -11.88
C LEU A 339 12.45 -19.71 -12.02
N SER A 340 12.68 -20.93 -11.54
CA SER A 340 11.68 -21.99 -11.57
C SER A 340 10.41 -21.62 -10.79
N LEU A 341 10.55 -20.95 -9.64
CA LEU A 341 9.41 -20.49 -8.85
C LEU A 341 8.64 -19.38 -9.58
N HIS A 342 9.34 -18.43 -10.20
CA HIS A 342 8.69 -17.37 -10.98
C HIS A 342 8.00 -17.89 -12.24
N ILE A 343 8.52 -18.93 -12.89
CA ILE A 343 7.84 -19.64 -13.98
C ILE A 343 6.57 -20.30 -13.45
N GLY A 344 6.64 -21.10 -12.37
CA GLY A 344 5.45 -21.74 -11.79
C GLY A 344 4.39 -20.72 -11.32
N ALA A 345 4.82 -19.60 -10.75
CA ALA A 345 3.93 -18.50 -10.38
C ALA A 345 3.26 -17.90 -11.63
N SER A 346 4.01 -17.69 -12.71
CA SER A 346 3.49 -17.17 -13.98
C SER A 346 2.46 -18.12 -14.61
N GLU A 347 2.73 -19.43 -14.62
CA GLU A 347 1.79 -20.43 -15.10
C GLU A 347 0.52 -20.48 -14.25
N SER A 348 0.64 -20.42 -12.93
CA SER A 348 -0.50 -20.40 -12.00
C SER A 348 -1.35 -19.12 -12.18
N MET A 349 -0.71 -17.96 -12.33
CA MET A 349 -1.39 -16.69 -12.62
C MET A 349 -2.11 -16.75 -13.97
N MET A 350 -1.47 -17.27 -15.03
CA MET A 350 -2.12 -17.47 -16.33
C MET A 350 -3.36 -18.36 -16.19
N LYS A 351 -3.26 -19.52 -15.53
CA LYS A 351 -4.43 -20.42 -15.34
C LYS A 351 -5.61 -19.74 -14.62
N LYS A 352 -5.33 -18.87 -13.65
CA LYS A 352 -6.36 -18.12 -12.91
C LYS A 352 -6.95 -16.97 -13.74
N LYS A 353 -6.13 -16.30 -14.57
CA LYS A 353 -6.47 -15.06 -15.27
C LYS A 353 -6.78 -15.23 -16.76
N THR A 354 -6.58 -16.40 -17.37
CA THR A 354 -7.02 -16.68 -18.76
C THR A 354 -8.47 -17.18 -18.83
N LYS A 355 -9.20 -17.19 -17.71
CA LYS A 355 -10.64 -17.43 -17.73
C LYS A 355 -11.32 -16.28 -18.47
N GLN A 356 -12.29 -16.61 -19.33
CA GLN A 356 -13.08 -15.63 -20.09
C GLN A 356 -13.61 -14.51 -19.16
N ASP A 357 -14.07 -14.88 -17.96
CA ASP A 357 -14.57 -13.93 -16.97
C ASP A 357 -13.54 -12.82 -16.59
N PHE A 358 -12.22 -13.10 -16.57
CA PHE A 358 -11.22 -12.09 -16.21
C PHE A 358 -10.99 -11.06 -17.34
N GLN A 359 -11.00 -11.50 -18.59
CA GLN A 359 -10.87 -10.60 -19.73
C GLN A 359 -12.08 -9.66 -19.83
N GLU A 360 -13.28 -10.19 -19.61
CA GLU A 360 -14.51 -9.40 -19.57
C GLU A 360 -14.54 -8.43 -18.37
N LEU A 361 -14.00 -8.85 -17.22
CA LEU A 361 -13.83 -7.97 -16.06
C LEU A 361 -12.85 -6.82 -16.33
N LEU A 362 -11.70 -7.08 -16.95
CA LEU A 362 -10.76 -6.02 -17.34
C LEU A 362 -11.37 -5.09 -18.39
N LYS A 363 -12.07 -5.64 -19.39
CA LYS A 363 -12.78 -4.83 -20.39
C LYS A 363 -13.78 -3.89 -19.72
N THR A 364 -14.60 -4.42 -18.82
CA THR A 364 -15.59 -3.63 -18.07
C THR A 364 -14.91 -2.55 -17.23
N GLU A 365 -13.83 -2.89 -16.53
CA GLU A 365 -13.03 -1.95 -15.74
C GLU A 365 -12.48 -0.79 -16.59
N HIS A 366 -11.91 -1.09 -17.76
CA HIS A 366 -11.42 -0.06 -18.69
C HIS A 366 -12.56 0.81 -19.23
N SER A 367 -13.68 0.22 -19.64
CA SER A 367 -14.86 0.97 -20.09
C SER A 367 -15.37 1.95 -19.02
N LEU A 368 -15.36 1.56 -17.74
CA LEU A 368 -15.71 2.44 -16.63
C LEU A 368 -14.74 3.62 -16.46
N LEU A 369 -13.43 3.37 -16.59
CA LEU A 369 -12.39 4.41 -16.48
C LEU A 369 -12.46 5.40 -17.65
N GLU A 370 -12.72 4.90 -18.85
CA GLU A 370 -12.83 5.70 -20.07
C GLU A 370 -14.18 6.44 -20.16
N GLY A 371 -15.21 5.93 -19.46
CA GLY A 371 -16.56 6.47 -19.45
C GLY A 371 -17.41 6.03 -20.65
N PHE A 372 -17.11 4.85 -21.22
CA PHE A 372 -17.82 4.26 -22.35
C PHE A 372 -18.76 3.12 -21.90
N GLU A 373 -19.81 2.88 -22.70
CA GLU A 373 -20.68 1.69 -22.55
C GLU A 373 -21.19 1.43 -21.11
N ILE A 374 -21.48 2.49 -20.34
CA ILE A 374 -21.85 2.40 -18.91
C ILE A 374 -23.04 1.46 -18.66
N ARG A 375 -23.99 1.40 -19.59
CA ARG A 375 -25.13 0.46 -19.48
C ARG A 375 -24.70 -1.00 -19.59
N GLU A 376 -23.78 -1.32 -20.50
CA GLU A 376 -23.22 -2.67 -20.62
C GLU A 376 -22.39 -3.02 -19.38
N CYS A 377 -21.64 -2.06 -18.85
CA CYS A 377 -20.91 -2.23 -17.59
C CYS A 377 -21.86 -2.57 -16.43
N ILE A 378 -22.99 -1.86 -16.32
CA ILE A 378 -24.01 -2.18 -15.30
C ILE A 378 -24.55 -3.60 -15.50
N SER A 379 -24.91 -3.98 -16.73
CA SER A 379 -25.40 -5.33 -17.02
C SER A 379 -24.39 -6.43 -16.69
N PHE A 380 -23.10 -6.20 -16.98
CA PHE A 380 -22.03 -7.12 -16.58
C PHE A 380 -21.96 -7.25 -15.05
N ILE A 381 -22.03 -6.14 -14.31
CA ILE A 381 -22.02 -6.15 -12.84
C ILE A 381 -23.24 -6.90 -12.29
N GLU A 382 -24.43 -6.69 -12.85
CA GLU A 382 -25.64 -7.43 -12.48
C GLU A 382 -25.45 -8.94 -12.70
N GLU A 383 -24.97 -9.35 -13.87
CA GLU A 383 -24.69 -10.76 -14.15
C GLU A 383 -23.65 -11.34 -13.17
N HIS A 384 -22.57 -10.61 -12.91
CA HIS A 384 -21.50 -11.03 -12.00
C HIS A 384 -22.02 -11.24 -10.56
N ILE A 385 -22.94 -10.37 -10.10
CA ILE A 385 -23.62 -10.50 -8.79
C ILE A 385 -24.57 -11.71 -8.80
N ASN A 386 -25.38 -11.86 -9.84
CA ASN A 386 -26.39 -12.92 -9.93
C ASN A 386 -25.77 -14.31 -10.08
N ARG A 387 -24.61 -14.41 -10.73
CA ARG A 387 -23.80 -15.64 -10.82
C ARG A 387 -22.98 -15.93 -9.56
N GLN A 388 -22.98 -15.02 -8.59
CA GLN A 388 -22.20 -15.11 -7.35
C GLN A 388 -20.70 -15.38 -7.59
N VAL A 389 -20.11 -14.75 -8.62
CA VAL A 389 -18.72 -15.03 -9.02
C VAL A 389 -17.74 -14.69 -7.90
N SER A 390 -17.86 -13.48 -7.35
CA SER A 390 -17.03 -13.01 -6.25
C SER A 390 -17.66 -11.78 -5.60
N MET A 391 -17.86 -11.88 -4.28
CA MET A 391 -18.39 -10.82 -3.43
C MET A 391 -17.52 -9.55 -3.47
N ILE A 392 -16.21 -9.73 -3.40
CA ILE A 392 -15.21 -8.64 -3.36
C ILE A 392 -15.09 -7.95 -4.71
N GLU A 393 -15.01 -8.72 -5.80
CA GLU A 393 -14.90 -8.16 -7.16
C GLU A 393 -16.19 -7.43 -7.56
N SER A 394 -17.35 -7.94 -7.16
CA SER A 394 -18.64 -7.27 -7.38
C SER A 394 -18.68 -5.90 -6.69
N LEU A 395 -18.28 -5.81 -5.40
CA LEU A 395 -18.22 -4.53 -4.69
C LEU A 395 -17.20 -3.58 -5.31
N ARG A 396 -16.04 -4.10 -5.71
CA ARG A 396 -14.99 -3.33 -6.37
C ARG A 396 -15.52 -2.66 -7.64
N LEU A 397 -16.22 -3.40 -8.50
CA LEU A 397 -16.82 -2.86 -9.73
C LEU A 397 -17.95 -1.86 -9.44
N LEU A 398 -18.78 -2.10 -8.42
CA LEU A 398 -19.80 -1.15 -7.98
C LEU A 398 -19.17 0.17 -7.50
N CYS A 399 -18.09 0.09 -6.72
CA CYS A 399 -17.36 1.27 -6.24
C CYS A 399 -16.70 2.01 -7.40
N LEU A 400 -16.06 1.29 -8.33
CA LEU A 400 -15.44 1.91 -9.50
C LEU A 400 -16.49 2.63 -10.36
N LEU A 401 -17.63 2.00 -10.64
CA LEU A 401 -18.74 2.63 -11.36
C LEU A 401 -19.24 3.89 -10.63
N SER A 402 -19.39 3.83 -9.31
CA SER A 402 -19.81 4.98 -8.51
C SER A 402 -18.79 6.12 -8.58
N LEU A 403 -17.49 5.83 -8.45
CA LEU A 403 -16.43 6.84 -8.49
C LEU A 403 -16.29 7.49 -9.88
N THR A 404 -16.39 6.69 -10.96
CA THR A 404 -16.25 7.20 -12.33
C THR A 404 -17.48 8.00 -12.77
N GLU A 405 -18.68 7.67 -12.27
CA GLU A 405 -19.94 8.36 -12.58
C GLU A 405 -20.37 9.41 -11.53
N ASN A 406 -19.59 9.62 -10.47
CA ASN A 406 -19.90 10.53 -9.36
C ASN A 406 -21.24 10.17 -8.67
N GLY A 407 -21.34 8.90 -8.28
CA GLY A 407 -22.51 8.25 -7.71
C GLY A 407 -23.35 7.53 -8.76
N LEU A 408 -24.17 6.57 -8.30
CA LEU A 408 -25.11 5.84 -9.14
C LEU A 408 -26.48 6.53 -9.18
N LEU A 409 -27.19 6.39 -10.31
CA LEU A 409 -28.58 6.83 -10.40
C LEU A 409 -29.44 6.13 -9.33
N PRO A 410 -30.42 6.81 -8.69
CA PRO A 410 -31.26 6.22 -7.64
C PRO A 410 -31.87 4.85 -7.97
N LYS A 411 -32.32 4.67 -9.21
CA LYS A 411 -32.87 3.38 -9.68
C LYS A 411 -31.81 2.29 -9.69
N ASP A 412 -30.66 2.58 -10.29
CA ASP A 412 -29.58 1.62 -10.50
C ASP A 412 -28.92 1.29 -9.14
N TYR A 413 -28.70 2.28 -8.27
CA TYR A 413 -28.20 2.08 -6.90
C TYR A 413 -29.08 1.11 -6.10
N ARG A 414 -30.40 1.33 -6.08
CA ARG A 414 -31.35 0.49 -5.34
C ARG A 414 -31.44 -0.91 -5.92
N SER A 415 -31.44 -1.03 -7.25
CA SER A 415 -31.46 -2.33 -7.95
C SER A 415 -30.22 -3.15 -7.62
N LEU A 416 -29.02 -2.59 -7.85
CA LEU A 416 -27.75 -3.26 -7.63
C LEU A 416 -27.54 -3.61 -6.16
N LYS A 417 -27.89 -2.71 -5.24
CA LYS A 417 -27.85 -3.00 -3.80
C LYS A 417 -28.79 -4.16 -3.43
N ALA A 418 -30.02 -4.17 -3.94
CA ALA A 418 -30.97 -5.24 -3.64
C ALA A 418 -30.47 -6.60 -4.17
N GLN A 419 -30.02 -6.65 -5.42
CA GLN A 419 -29.42 -7.85 -6.03
C GLN A 419 -28.21 -8.33 -5.21
N TYR A 420 -27.31 -7.42 -4.83
CA TYR A 420 -26.13 -7.76 -4.05
C TYR A 420 -26.49 -8.38 -2.70
N LEU A 421 -27.40 -7.75 -1.94
CA LEU A 421 -27.81 -8.25 -0.62
C LEU A 421 -28.56 -9.58 -0.72
N GLN A 422 -29.31 -9.81 -1.80
CA GLN A 422 -29.99 -11.09 -2.06
C GLN A 422 -28.99 -12.20 -2.42
N SER A 423 -27.94 -11.86 -3.18
CA SER A 423 -26.90 -12.82 -3.59
C SER A 423 -25.90 -13.14 -2.49
N TYR A 424 -25.43 -12.15 -1.72
CA TYR A 424 -24.30 -12.33 -0.79
C TYR A 424 -24.69 -12.22 0.69
N GLY A 425 -25.90 -11.78 1.00
CA GLY A 425 -26.42 -11.71 2.36
C GLY A 425 -26.69 -10.28 2.86
N VAL A 426 -27.62 -10.19 3.82
CA VAL A 426 -28.09 -8.91 4.38
C VAL A 426 -27.07 -8.25 5.31
N ASP A 427 -26.08 -9.00 5.81
CA ASP A 427 -25.02 -8.48 6.69
C ASP A 427 -24.18 -7.41 5.98
N HIS A 428 -24.11 -7.46 4.65
CA HIS A 428 -23.47 -6.42 3.83
C HIS A 428 -24.23 -5.09 3.82
N LEU A 429 -25.37 -4.96 4.51
CA LEU A 429 -25.99 -3.66 4.73
C LEU A 429 -25.04 -2.70 5.45
N LEU A 430 -24.24 -3.21 6.40
CA LEU A 430 -23.19 -2.46 7.09
C LEU A 430 -22.03 -2.13 6.15
N THR A 431 -21.63 -3.06 5.29
CA THR A 431 -20.63 -2.80 4.23
C THR A 431 -21.06 -1.65 3.31
N PHE A 432 -22.33 -1.64 2.86
CA PHE A 432 -22.86 -0.53 2.05
C PHE A 432 -22.91 0.79 2.82
N ALA A 433 -23.16 0.76 4.13
CA ALA A 433 -23.09 1.97 4.96
C ALA A 433 -21.67 2.51 5.02
N ASN A 434 -20.67 1.66 5.24
CA ASN A 434 -19.25 2.02 5.26
C ASN A 434 -18.79 2.58 3.90
N LEU A 435 -19.14 1.92 2.81
CA LEU A 435 -18.81 2.39 1.45
C LEU A 435 -19.45 3.74 1.13
N LYS A 436 -20.70 3.96 1.56
CA LYS A 436 -21.39 5.24 1.39
C LYS A 436 -20.71 6.34 2.23
N GLN A 437 -20.30 6.04 3.46
CA GLN A 437 -19.62 6.98 4.35
C GLN A 437 -18.30 7.48 3.77
N LEU A 438 -17.54 6.61 3.11
CA LEU A 438 -16.30 6.98 2.41
C LEU A 438 -16.50 7.60 1.02
N GLY A 439 -17.72 7.67 0.52
CA GLY A 439 -17.98 8.14 -0.84
C GLY A 439 -17.62 7.13 -1.95
N LEU A 440 -17.23 5.90 -1.60
CA LEU A 440 -16.86 4.85 -2.56
C LEU A 440 -18.07 4.34 -3.36
N LEU A 441 -19.24 4.22 -2.70
CA LEU A 441 -20.48 3.77 -3.34
C LEU A 441 -21.65 4.61 -2.85
N VAL A 442 -22.09 5.57 -3.66
CA VAL A 442 -23.12 6.56 -3.28
C VAL A 442 -24.26 6.63 -4.28
N GLU A 443 -25.44 6.98 -3.77
CA GLU A 443 -26.60 7.35 -4.58
C GLU A 443 -26.50 8.84 -4.93
N GLN A 444 -26.63 9.17 -6.22
CA GLN A 444 -26.64 10.57 -6.68
C GLN A 444 -27.80 11.33 -6.03
N GLN A 445 -27.49 12.45 -5.36
CA GLN A 445 -28.51 13.33 -4.82
C GLN A 445 -29.09 14.25 -5.92
N PRO A 446 -30.42 14.46 -5.97
CA PRO A 446 -30.99 15.47 -6.85
C PRO A 446 -30.56 16.87 -6.39
N GLY A 447 -29.73 17.57 -7.17
CA GLY A 447 -29.44 19.01 -6.98
C GLY A 447 -27.98 19.42 -6.79
N GLU A 448 -27.05 18.52 -6.48
CA GLU A 448 -25.64 18.89 -6.23
C GLU A 448 -24.87 19.39 -7.46
N THR A 449 -25.40 19.17 -8.67
CA THR A 449 -24.76 19.60 -9.93
C THR A 449 -25.24 20.95 -10.46
N LEU A 450 -26.27 21.54 -9.87
CA LEU A 450 -26.87 22.81 -10.32
C LEU A 450 -26.24 24.06 -9.66
N THR A 451 -25.72 23.93 -8.44
CA THR A 451 -25.33 25.09 -7.61
C THR A 451 -24.05 25.80 -8.05
N VAL A 452 -23.18 25.18 -8.86
CA VAL A 452 -21.93 25.82 -9.32
C VAL A 452 -22.13 26.63 -10.61
N MET A 453 -23.13 26.30 -11.44
CA MET A 453 -23.30 26.90 -12.77
C MET A 453 -24.38 28.00 -12.84
N GLU A 454 -25.34 28.01 -11.93
CA GLU A 454 -26.40 29.06 -11.89
C GLU A 454 -25.85 30.46 -11.60
N SER A 455 -24.72 30.57 -10.89
CA SER A 455 -24.08 31.87 -10.60
C SER A 455 -23.57 32.62 -11.84
N LYS A 456 -23.44 31.96 -13.01
CA LYS A 456 -22.92 32.58 -14.24
C LYS A 456 -23.91 32.70 -15.41
N MET A 457 -25.10 32.09 -15.36
CA MET A 457 -26.00 32.04 -16.53
C MET A 457 -27.46 32.44 -16.26
N GLY A 458 -27.75 33.15 -15.15
CA GLY A 458 -29.11 33.63 -14.84
C GLY A 458 -29.67 34.74 -15.75
N LYS A 459 -29.20 34.91 -16.99
CA LYS A 459 -29.66 36.02 -17.87
C LYS A 459 -30.05 35.67 -19.30
N LEU A 460 -30.00 34.41 -19.74
CA LEU A 460 -30.52 34.04 -21.04
C LEU A 460 -31.15 32.65 -20.97
N VAL A 461 -32.49 32.59 -20.98
CA VAL A 461 -33.31 31.73 -21.86
C VAL A 461 -34.78 31.98 -21.51
N ASN A 462 -35.58 32.34 -22.52
CA ASN A 462 -37.02 32.53 -22.42
C ASN A 462 -37.76 31.19 -22.55
N ASP A 463 -38.84 31.09 -21.78
CA ASP A 463 -39.67 29.91 -21.56
C ASP A 463 -40.42 29.47 -22.82
N LYS A 464 -40.18 28.22 -23.28
CA LYS A 464 -41.11 27.29 -23.99
C LYS A 464 -40.40 26.16 -24.75
N THR A 465 -39.09 26.24 -25.00
CA THR A 465 -38.27 25.12 -25.52
C THR A 465 -37.43 24.43 -24.43
N ALA A 466 -37.51 24.92 -23.18
CA ALA A 466 -36.71 24.45 -22.06
C ALA A 466 -36.89 22.95 -21.77
N GLY A 467 -38.13 22.44 -21.69
CA GLY A 467 -38.40 21.09 -21.15
C GLY A 467 -37.76 19.90 -21.88
N LYS A 468 -37.54 19.98 -23.20
CA LYS A 468 -36.87 18.89 -23.96
C LYS A 468 -35.37 19.09 -24.09
N LEU A 469 -34.90 20.33 -24.00
CA LEU A 469 -33.48 20.65 -23.97
C LEU A 469 -32.90 20.46 -22.58
N THR A 470 -33.66 20.65 -21.50
CA THR A 470 -33.22 20.46 -20.11
C THR A 470 -32.92 19.00 -19.76
N ASP A 471 -33.61 18.03 -20.35
CA ASP A 471 -33.32 16.60 -20.13
C ASP A 471 -32.06 16.16 -20.88
N ALA A 472 -31.86 16.66 -22.10
CA ALA A 472 -30.61 16.45 -22.85
C ALA A 472 -29.43 17.24 -22.23
N PHE A 473 -29.66 18.46 -21.74
CA PHE A 473 -28.61 19.28 -21.12
C PHE A 473 -28.31 18.89 -19.67
N SER A 474 -29.26 18.35 -18.92
CA SER A 474 -28.99 17.77 -17.59
C SER A 474 -28.19 16.47 -17.70
N SER A 475 -28.32 15.73 -18.81
CA SER A 475 -27.40 14.65 -19.19
C SER A 475 -26.01 15.16 -19.61
N LEU A 476 -25.91 16.32 -20.27
CA LEU A 476 -24.62 16.93 -20.66
C LEU A 476 -23.92 17.73 -19.53
N ALA A 477 -24.63 18.14 -18.47
CA ALA A 477 -24.13 19.04 -17.42
C ALA A 477 -23.77 18.37 -16.09
N LYS A 478 -23.75 17.04 -16.00
CA LYS A 478 -23.19 16.33 -14.84
C LYS A 478 -21.78 15.83 -15.14
N LYS A 479 -20.79 16.72 -15.08
CA LYS A 479 -19.38 16.32 -15.21
C LYS A 479 -18.96 15.61 -13.92
N SER A 480 -18.83 14.29 -13.95
CA SER A 480 -18.19 13.53 -12.87
C SER A 480 -16.83 14.16 -12.51
N ASN A 481 -16.51 14.24 -11.22
CA ASN A 481 -15.23 14.76 -10.73
C ASN A 481 -14.07 13.97 -11.33
N PHE A 482 -14.18 12.63 -11.36
CA PHE A 482 -13.20 11.77 -12.00
C PHE A 482 -13.04 12.09 -13.50
N ARG A 483 -14.13 12.26 -14.25
CA ARG A 483 -14.05 12.63 -15.68
C ARG A 483 -13.44 14.02 -15.90
N ALA A 484 -13.68 14.96 -14.98
CA ALA A 484 -13.06 16.28 -15.03
C ALA A 484 -11.55 16.19 -14.76
N LEU A 485 -11.13 15.45 -13.74
CA LEU A 485 -9.74 15.17 -13.40
C LEU A 485 -9.03 14.45 -14.56
N SER A 486 -9.65 13.41 -15.11
CA SER A 486 -9.13 12.63 -16.23
C SER A 486 -8.82 13.50 -17.44
N ARG A 487 -9.72 14.43 -17.81
CA ARG A 487 -9.46 15.37 -18.90
C ARG A 487 -8.35 16.38 -18.59
N ARG A 488 -8.28 16.88 -17.35
CA ARG A 488 -7.33 17.93 -16.95
C ARG A 488 -5.91 17.41 -16.79
N LEU A 489 -5.78 16.19 -16.28
CA LEU A 489 -4.51 15.54 -16.03
C LEU A 489 -4.14 14.53 -17.11
N SER A 490 -4.99 14.34 -18.12
CA SER A 490 -4.84 13.30 -19.16
C SER A 490 -4.65 11.90 -18.56
N LEU A 491 -5.50 11.54 -17.59
CA LEU A 491 -5.40 10.25 -16.89
C LEU A 491 -5.78 9.08 -17.77
N VAL A 492 -6.67 9.29 -18.74
CA VAL A 492 -6.99 8.30 -19.78
C VAL A 492 -6.24 8.72 -21.04
N PRO A 493 -5.17 8.00 -21.43
CA PRO A 493 -4.43 8.31 -22.64
C PRO A 493 -5.34 8.29 -23.87
N LYS A 494 -5.26 9.33 -24.70
CA LYS A 494 -5.97 9.38 -25.97
C LYS A 494 -4.99 8.99 -27.07
N SER A 495 -5.06 7.76 -27.57
CA SER A 495 -4.40 7.42 -28.82
C SER A 495 -5.31 6.61 -29.73
N ASP A 496 -5.34 7.00 -31.00
CA ASP A 496 -5.97 6.23 -32.08
C ASP A 496 -5.12 4.99 -32.45
N GLU A 497 -3.88 4.94 -31.97
CA GLU A 497 -2.96 3.81 -32.12
C GLU A 497 -3.02 2.87 -30.91
N GLU A 498 -2.88 1.57 -31.18
CA GLU A 498 -2.80 0.50 -30.17
C GLU A 498 -1.61 0.75 -29.23
N TYR A 499 -1.84 0.63 -27.91
CA TYR A 499 -0.82 0.88 -26.89
C TYR A 499 0.20 -0.26 -26.86
N ASP A 500 1.44 -0.03 -27.31
CA ASP A 500 2.50 -1.06 -27.27
C ASP A 500 3.05 -1.25 -25.85
N LEU A 501 2.57 -2.28 -25.16
CA LEU A 501 2.99 -2.63 -23.80
C LEU A 501 4.45 -3.11 -23.70
N ARG A 502 5.13 -3.38 -24.82
CA ARG A 502 6.57 -3.74 -24.82
C ARG A 502 7.47 -2.51 -24.74
N VAL A 503 6.97 -1.36 -25.17
CA VAL A 503 7.68 -0.08 -25.14
C VAL A 503 6.74 0.97 -24.53
N PRO A 504 6.49 0.90 -23.21
CA PRO A 504 5.55 1.79 -22.55
C PRO A 504 6.04 3.25 -22.63
N ARG A 505 5.14 4.15 -23.05
CA ARG A 505 5.45 5.58 -23.23
C ARG A 505 5.12 6.45 -22.01
N ASP A 506 4.29 5.95 -21.11
CA ASP A 506 3.81 6.64 -19.93
C ASP A 506 3.47 5.63 -18.82
N MET A 507 3.08 6.13 -17.65
CA MET A 507 2.71 5.30 -16.50
C MET A 507 1.44 4.46 -16.72
N ALA A 508 0.67 4.65 -17.81
CA ALA A 508 -0.59 3.93 -18.02
C ALA A 508 -0.38 2.43 -18.31
N TYR A 509 0.83 2.03 -18.68
CA TYR A 509 1.17 0.63 -18.95
C TYR A 509 0.84 -0.31 -17.79
N ILE A 510 0.86 0.18 -16.55
CA ILE A 510 0.53 -0.61 -15.36
C ILE A 510 -0.95 -1.03 -15.31
N PHE A 511 -1.79 -0.41 -16.14
CA PHE A 511 -3.21 -0.69 -16.36
C PHE A 511 -3.50 -0.82 -17.86
N SER A 512 -2.60 -1.48 -18.59
CA SER A 512 -2.74 -1.79 -20.03
C SER A 512 -3.00 -0.58 -20.94
N GLY A 513 -2.60 0.63 -20.53
CA GLY A 513 -2.82 1.86 -21.29
C GLY A 513 -4.17 2.54 -21.03
N ALA A 514 -5.06 1.95 -20.23
CA ALA A 514 -6.40 2.50 -19.97
C ALA A 514 -6.39 3.70 -19.00
N TYR A 515 -5.44 3.73 -18.06
CA TYR A 515 -5.45 4.71 -16.98
C TYR A 515 -4.05 4.96 -16.39
N ILE A 516 -3.74 6.22 -16.11
CA ILE A 516 -2.60 6.66 -15.32
C ILE A 516 -3.06 6.90 -13.89
N PRO A 517 -2.42 6.30 -12.86
CA PRO A 517 -2.76 6.54 -11.46
C PRO A 517 -2.79 8.02 -11.13
N LEU A 518 -3.90 8.49 -10.59
CA LEU A 518 -4.09 9.90 -10.24
C LEU A 518 -3.02 10.34 -9.22
N SER A 519 -2.76 9.53 -8.19
CA SER A 519 -1.73 9.80 -7.18
C SER A 519 -0.34 10.04 -7.80
N CYS A 520 0.07 9.18 -8.73
CA CYS A 520 1.37 9.28 -9.41
C CYS A 520 1.40 10.44 -10.42
N LYS A 521 0.28 10.72 -11.10
CA LYS A 521 0.16 11.85 -12.01
C LYS A 521 0.23 13.19 -11.27
N LEU A 522 -0.36 13.30 -10.08
CA LEU A 522 -0.24 14.49 -9.25
C LEU A 522 1.22 14.75 -8.87
N ILE A 523 1.96 13.72 -8.45
CA ILE A 523 3.39 13.82 -8.16
C ILE A 523 4.15 14.34 -9.39
N GLU A 524 3.94 13.75 -10.57
CA GLU A 524 4.55 14.23 -11.81
C GLU A 524 4.24 15.71 -12.06
N GLN A 525 2.97 16.10 -11.98
CA GLN A 525 2.54 17.47 -12.28
C GLN A 525 3.09 18.51 -11.28
N VAL A 526 3.22 18.15 -10.00
CA VAL A 526 3.82 19.02 -8.97
C VAL A 526 5.33 19.13 -9.16
N LEU A 527 6.02 18.03 -9.50
CA LEU A 527 7.45 18.06 -9.81
C LEU A 527 7.77 18.91 -11.04
N GLU A 528 6.94 18.84 -12.09
CA GLU A 528 7.10 19.65 -13.30
C GLU A 528 6.93 21.15 -13.06
N ARG A 529 6.07 21.52 -12.10
CA ARG A 529 5.73 22.92 -11.79
C ARG A 529 6.45 23.49 -10.58
N ASP A 530 7.17 22.64 -9.86
CA ASP A 530 7.77 22.96 -8.56
C ASP A 530 6.76 23.50 -7.53
N GLY A 531 5.55 22.94 -7.52
CA GLY A 531 4.46 23.37 -6.64
C GLY A 531 3.07 23.06 -7.20
N TRP A 532 2.04 23.52 -6.48
CA TRP A 532 0.62 23.32 -6.82
C TRP A 532 0.06 24.40 -7.77
N THR A 533 0.87 25.39 -8.15
CA THR A 533 0.44 26.49 -9.02
C THR A 533 -0.09 25.96 -10.35
N GLY A 534 -1.27 26.38 -10.78
CA GLY A 534 -1.93 25.90 -11.99
C GLY A 534 -2.67 24.57 -11.82
N LEU A 535 -2.72 24.00 -10.61
CA LEU A 535 -3.49 22.81 -10.25
C LEU A 535 -4.67 23.13 -9.31
N GLU A 536 -5.03 24.40 -9.11
CA GLU A 536 -6.02 24.83 -8.10
C GLU A 536 -7.42 24.24 -8.34
N GLU A 537 -7.79 24.04 -9.61
CA GLU A 537 -9.05 23.37 -9.93
C GLU A 537 -8.99 21.86 -9.72
N VAL A 538 -7.81 21.27 -9.95
CA VAL A 538 -7.57 19.84 -9.69
C VAL A 538 -7.65 19.57 -8.19
N THR A 539 -6.96 20.37 -7.36
CA THR A 539 -7.01 20.25 -5.91
C THR A 539 -8.42 20.48 -5.36
N ARG A 540 -9.17 21.45 -5.90
CA ARG A 540 -10.58 21.66 -5.54
C ARG A 540 -11.48 20.46 -5.83
N LEU A 541 -11.26 19.76 -6.95
CA LEU A 541 -12.01 18.53 -7.29
C LEU A 541 -11.63 17.35 -6.38
N LEU A 542 -10.52 17.44 -5.66
CA LEU A 542 -10.00 16.46 -4.70
C LEU A 542 -10.23 16.89 -3.25
N ASN A 543 -11.21 17.75 -3.00
CA ASN A 543 -11.54 18.30 -1.69
C ASN A 543 -10.43 19.17 -1.04
N GLY A 544 -9.40 19.55 -1.79
CA GLY A 544 -8.35 20.50 -1.39
C GLY A 544 -7.35 19.94 -0.38
N HIS A 545 -6.98 20.79 0.60
CA HIS A 545 -5.96 20.50 1.61
C HIS A 545 -4.54 20.30 1.07
N GLU A 546 -4.26 20.84 -0.11
CA GLU A 546 -2.91 20.93 -0.62
C GLU A 546 -2.04 21.88 0.21
N PHE A 547 -0.77 21.54 0.33
CA PHE A 547 0.24 22.43 0.90
C PHE A 547 1.58 22.21 0.23
N ALA A 548 2.39 23.26 0.24
CA ALA A 548 3.78 23.24 -0.19
C ALA A 548 4.59 24.07 0.81
N VAL A 549 5.66 23.48 1.34
CA VAL A 549 6.56 24.13 2.29
C VAL A 549 7.99 23.95 1.83
N THR A 550 8.71 25.06 1.75
CA THR A 550 10.14 25.10 1.47
C THR A 550 10.92 25.27 2.77
N GLY A 551 11.98 24.49 2.95
CA GLY A 551 12.82 24.53 4.16
C GLY A 551 13.55 25.86 4.32
N SER A 552 13.74 26.29 5.57
CA SER A 552 14.31 27.59 5.97
C SER A 552 15.81 27.76 5.70
N ASN A 553 16.53 26.71 5.28
CA ASN A 553 17.94 26.82 4.91
C ASN A 553 18.06 27.38 3.49
N GLY A 554 17.87 28.70 3.37
CA GLY A 554 18.14 29.49 2.16
C GLY A 554 19.63 29.63 1.80
N ALA A 555 20.49 28.72 2.26
CA ALA A 555 21.90 28.67 1.92
C ALA A 555 22.12 27.47 0.96
N ASP A 556 22.50 27.80 -0.27
CA ASP A 556 22.70 26.91 -1.42
C ASP A 556 21.41 26.33 -2.07
N LEU A 557 20.63 27.22 -2.68
CA LEU A 557 19.94 26.97 -3.95
C LEU A 557 20.95 26.65 -5.08
N ARG A 558 21.84 25.67 -4.87
CA ARG A 558 22.53 25.06 -6.01
C ARG A 558 21.46 24.28 -6.77
N PRO A 559 21.20 24.60 -8.05
CA PRO A 559 20.32 23.78 -8.85
C PRO A 559 20.96 22.38 -8.89
N GLN A 560 20.22 21.36 -8.45
CA GLN A 560 20.56 19.94 -8.63
C GLN A 560 21.64 19.39 -7.68
N SER A 561 21.40 19.41 -6.36
CA SER A 561 22.02 18.39 -5.51
C SER A 561 21.36 17.03 -5.75
N ASP A 562 22.11 15.94 -5.67
CA ASP A 562 21.57 14.58 -5.84
C ASP A 562 20.41 14.30 -4.88
N ALA A 563 20.47 14.86 -3.68
CA ALA A 563 19.40 14.77 -2.68
C ALA A 563 18.05 15.32 -3.18
N GLN A 564 18.01 16.40 -3.97
CA GLN A 564 16.75 16.93 -4.52
C GLN A 564 16.10 15.97 -5.54
N ARG A 565 16.89 15.07 -6.13
CA ARG A 565 16.42 14.05 -7.07
C ARG A 565 16.02 12.74 -6.37
N ILE A 566 16.24 12.64 -5.06
CA ILE A 566 15.73 11.56 -4.22
C ILE A 566 14.45 12.06 -3.54
N ILE A 567 13.34 11.40 -3.85
CA ILE A 567 11.99 11.84 -3.49
C ILE A 567 11.35 10.79 -2.60
N LEU A 568 10.99 11.16 -1.37
CA LEU A 568 10.19 10.31 -0.48
C LEU A 568 8.71 10.57 -0.75
N VAL A 569 7.94 9.52 -1.02
CA VAL A 569 6.48 9.59 -1.17
C VAL A 569 5.85 8.78 -0.05
N MET A 570 5.19 9.45 0.88
CA MET A 570 4.45 8.85 1.97
C MET A 570 2.97 8.72 1.62
N PHE A 571 2.50 7.48 1.41
CA PHE A 571 1.09 7.16 1.23
C PHE A 571 0.44 6.86 2.58
N LEU A 572 -0.54 7.68 2.98
CA LEU A 572 -1.33 7.52 4.19
C LEU A 572 -2.63 6.79 3.86
N GLY A 573 -2.80 5.57 4.35
CA GLY A 573 -3.94 4.70 3.99
C GLY A 573 -3.63 3.68 2.89
N GLY A 574 -2.39 3.62 2.42
CA GLY A 574 -1.86 2.50 1.65
C GLY A 574 -1.45 2.81 0.22
N CYS A 575 -0.51 2.02 -0.28
CA CYS A 575 0.05 2.10 -1.65
C CYS A 575 -0.01 0.73 -2.32
N THR A 576 -0.32 0.70 -3.62
CA THR A 576 -0.29 -0.51 -4.44
C THR A 576 1.08 -0.75 -5.06
N PHE A 577 1.38 -1.99 -5.46
CA PHE A 577 2.59 -2.29 -6.23
C PHE A 577 2.57 -1.68 -7.64
N SER A 578 1.38 -1.45 -8.19
CA SER A 578 1.21 -0.72 -9.46
C SER A 578 1.65 0.74 -9.32
N GLU A 579 1.23 1.45 -8.27
CA GLU A 579 1.73 2.82 -7.96
C GLU A 579 3.25 2.84 -7.80
N ILE A 580 3.83 1.87 -7.07
CA ILE A 580 5.28 1.74 -6.93
C ILE A 580 5.97 1.57 -8.29
N SER A 581 5.42 0.70 -9.15
CA SER A 581 5.94 0.48 -10.51
C SER A 581 5.85 1.73 -11.38
N ALA A 582 4.76 2.49 -11.27
CA ALA A 582 4.56 3.76 -11.97
C ALA A 582 5.57 4.83 -11.51
N LEU A 583 5.80 4.97 -10.20
CA LEU A 583 6.81 5.89 -9.68
C LEU A 583 8.22 5.48 -10.10
N ARG A 584 8.55 4.19 -10.11
CA ARG A 584 9.83 3.69 -10.65
C ARG A 584 9.98 4.01 -12.14
N PHE A 585 8.92 3.85 -12.93
CA PHE A 585 8.89 4.24 -14.34
C PHE A 585 9.15 5.74 -14.51
N LEU A 586 8.41 6.59 -13.78
CA LEU A 586 8.58 8.04 -13.80
C LEU A 586 10.00 8.44 -13.39
N GLY A 587 10.56 7.77 -12.39
CA GLY A 587 11.93 7.98 -11.92
C GLY A 587 12.97 7.73 -13.01
N ARG A 588 12.83 6.62 -13.75
CA ARG A 588 13.69 6.32 -14.90
C ARG A 588 13.57 7.37 -16.02
N GLU A 589 12.36 7.81 -16.31
CA GLU A 589 12.12 8.77 -17.40
C GLU A 589 12.60 10.19 -17.08
N ARG A 590 12.45 10.63 -15.83
CA ARG A 590 12.77 12.00 -15.39
C ARG A 590 14.09 12.14 -14.65
N GLY A 591 14.79 11.03 -14.37
CA GLY A 591 16.07 11.03 -13.66
C GLY A 591 15.93 11.22 -12.14
N TYR A 592 14.82 10.76 -11.56
CA TYR A 592 14.56 10.76 -10.12
C TYR A 592 14.73 9.35 -9.53
N LYS A 593 14.93 9.29 -8.21
CA LYS A 593 14.74 8.08 -7.41
C LYS A 593 13.60 8.31 -6.43
N PHE A 594 12.60 7.45 -6.47
CA PHE A 594 11.49 7.49 -5.53
C PHE A 594 11.73 6.47 -4.42
N ILE A 595 11.49 6.88 -3.17
CA ILE A 595 11.38 6.03 -2.00
C ILE A 595 9.90 6.06 -1.60
N VAL A 596 9.26 4.90 -1.52
CA VAL A 596 7.87 4.79 -1.10
C VAL A 596 7.85 4.46 0.39
N LEU A 597 7.28 5.35 1.18
CA LEU A 597 6.87 5.10 2.56
C LEU A 597 5.35 4.91 2.57
N THR A 598 4.84 3.87 3.22
CA THR A 598 3.38 3.68 3.31
C THR A 598 2.97 3.14 4.65
N THR A 599 1.74 3.45 5.07
CA THR A 599 1.15 2.87 6.30
C THR A 599 0.98 1.36 6.17
N ALA A 600 0.59 0.89 4.97
CA ALA A 600 0.51 -0.51 4.59
C ALA A 600 0.62 -0.65 3.06
N ILE A 601 1.02 -1.83 2.57
CA ILE A 601 0.77 -2.17 1.16
C ILE A 601 -0.72 -2.55 1.03
N THR A 602 -1.39 -2.02 0.01
CA THR A 602 -2.81 -2.28 -0.26
C THR A 602 -3.02 -2.75 -1.70
N ASN A 603 -4.22 -3.25 -1.96
CA ASN A 603 -4.76 -3.56 -3.28
C ASN A 603 -6.30 -3.54 -3.19
N SER A 604 -6.97 -3.87 -4.29
CA SER A 604 -8.42 -3.80 -4.34
C SER A 604 -9.09 -4.71 -3.31
N ALA A 605 -8.56 -5.91 -3.11
CA ALA A 605 -9.10 -6.86 -2.14
C ALA A 605 -8.98 -6.31 -0.72
N ARG A 606 -7.79 -5.87 -0.30
CA ARG A 606 -7.56 -5.32 1.04
C ARG A 606 -8.38 -4.05 1.30
N LEU A 607 -8.53 -3.18 0.30
CA LEU A 607 -9.35 -1.97 0.41
C LEU A 607 -10.83 -2.30 0.65
N ILE A 608 -11.39 -3.25 -0.09
CA ILE A 608 -12.79 -3.69 0.08
C ILE A 608 -12.96 -4.50 1.36
N GLU A 609 -12.01 -5.37 1.72
CA GLU A 609 -12.01 -6.12 2.98
C GLU A 609 -12.05 -5.19 4.19
N ALA A 610 -11.36 -4.04 4.14
CA ALA A 610 -11.42 -3.04 5.20
C ALA A 610 -12.83 -2.46 5.42
N MET A 611 -13.73 -2.59 4.44
CA MET A 611 -15.13 -2.12 4.50
C MET A 611 -16.10 -3.16 5.04
N LEU A 612 -15.67 -4.43 5.08
CA LEU A 612 -16.45 -5.50 5.68
C LEU A 612 -16.49 -5.29 7.19
N ASP A 613 -17.59 -5.69 7.83
CA ASP A 613 -17.63 -5.63 9.28
C ASP A 613 -16.81 -6.78 9.84
N ASN A 614 -15.88 -6.50 10.76
CA ASN A 614 -14.95 -7.48 11.32
C ASN A 614 -15.60 -8.32 12.44
N HIS A 615 -16.93 -8.37 12.48
CA HIS A 615 -17.73 -9.15 13.43
C HIS A 615 -18.16 -10.51 12.86
N VAL A 616 -17.23 -11.21 12.21
CA VAL A 616 -17.34 -12.65 11.93
C VAL A 616 -16.07 -13.37 12.34
#